data_AF-A0A7S1P5K6-F1
#
_entry.id   AF-A0A7S1P5K6-F1
#
_cell.length_a   1.000
_cell.length_b   1.000
_cell.length_c   1.000
_cell.angle_alpha   90.00
_cell.angle_beta   90.00
_cell.angle_gamma   90.00
#
_symmetry.space_group_name_H-M   'P 1'
#
loop_
_entity.id
_entity.type
_entity.pdbx_description
1 polymer ?
#
loop_
_entity_poly.entity_id
_entity_poly.type
_entity_poly.pdbx_seq_one_letter_code
_entity_poly.pdbx_strand_id
1 'polypeptide(L)'
;IKLYKELKCPLDEFELVLFTVKGGKSHPLCPLCYNDPPFGKDTTASRQKGMSCVDCMHPTCKHSIAAVGVINCPQENCSGTLYLDVNSAPKWKMDCNVCNYQLKLIENAHKISVSQDSCDSCSASLLDVVFNKNNTPLKDGSCETTACIVCDPLLNSYVESTFGRMRARGSGRGR
;
A
#
# COMPACT_ATOMS: atom_id res chain seq x y z
N ILE A 1 17.84 0.72 -2.77
CA ILE A 1 17.07 0.21 -3.93
C ILE A 1 17.53 -1.21 -4.21
N LYS A 2 16.63 -2.13 -4.55
CA LYS A 2 16.93 -3.54 -4.82
C LYS A 2 16.02 -4.05 -5.94
N LEU A 3 16.42 -5.10 -6.66
CA LEU A 3 15.55 -5.77 -7.63
C LEU A 3 14.29 -6.32 -6.94
N TYR A 4 13.13 -6.21 -7.59
CA TYR A 4 11.84 -6.58 -7.00
C TYR A 4 11.22 -7.80 -7.67
N LYS A 5 11.55 -8.99 -7.12
CA LYS A 5 10.91 -10.28 -7.47
C LYS A 5 10.89 -10.61 -8.97
N GLU A 6 11.79 -10.02 -9.76
CA GLU A 6 11.83 -10.12 -11.24
C GLU A 6 10.47 -9.76 -11.91
N LEU A 7 9.61 -9.06 -11.18
CA LEU A 7 8.32 -8.60 -11.70
C LEU A 7 8.56 -7.46 -12.68
N LYS A 8 7.79 -7.43 -13.75
CA LYS A 8 7.93 -6.44 -14.81
C LYS A 8 6.78 -5.45 -14.80
N CYS A 9 7.07 -4.21 -15.18
CA CYS A 9 6.02 -3.22 -15.40
C CYS A 9 5.26 -3.56 -16.68
N PRO A 10 3.91 -3.54 -16.67
CA PRO A 10 3.11 -3.88 -17.84
C PRO A 10 3.19 -2.84 -18.98
N LEU A 11 3.86 -1.70 -18.75
CA LEU A 11 4.01 -0.64 -19.74
C LEU A 11 5.25 -0.81 -20.63
N ASP A 12 6.36 -1.23 -20.03
CA ASP A 12 7.68 -1.24 -20.68
C ASP A 12 8.40 -2.59 -20.57
N GLU A 13 7.81 -3.56 -19.86
CA GLU A 13 8.36 -4.88 -19.60
C GLU A 13 9.73 -4.89 -18.90
N PHE A 14 10.14 -3.75 -18.31
CA PHE A 14 11.34 -3.67 -17.49
C PHE A 14 11.07 -4.15 -16.07
N GLU A 15 12.09 -4.72 -15.45
CA GLU A 15 12.03 -5.19 -14.08
C GLU A 15 11.78 -4.04 -13.11
N LEU A 16 10.89 -4.29 -12.16
CA LEU A 16 10.59 -3.41 -11.06
C LEU A 16 11.71 -3.46 -10.03
N VAL A 17 11.86 -2.35 -9.32
CA VAL A 17 12.77 -2.22 -8.18
C VAL A 17 12.00 -1.87 -6.92
N LEU A 18 12.45 -2.38 -5.78
CA LEU A 18 11.92 -2.03 -4.48
C LEU A 18 12.69 -0.83 -3.95
N PHE A 19 11.99 0.28 -3.78
CA PHE A 19 12.55 1.50 -3.22
C PHE A 19 12.04 1.69 -1.80
N THR A 20 12.97 1.83 -0.85
CA THR A 20 12.66 2.12 0.55
C THR A 20 13.04 3.56 0.84
N VAL A 21 12.05 4.38 1.20
CA VAL A 21 12.28 5.75 1.65
C VAL A 21 12.86 5.72 3.07
N LYS A 22 13.83 6.59 3.35
CA LYS A 22 14.29 6.84 4.74
C LYS A 22 13.07 7.23 5.57
N GLY A 23 12.62 6.34 6.46
CA GLY A 23 11.34 6.47 7.15
C GLY A 23 10.50 5.19 7.21
N GLY A 24 10.85 4.17 6.41
CA GLY A 24 10.33 2.81 6.55
C GLY A 24 9.26 2.38 5.53
N LYS A 25 8.76 3.31 4.70
CA LYS A 25 7.88 2.96 3.58
C LYS A 25 8.71 2.33 2.46
N SER A 26 8.26 1.19 1.95
CA SER A 26 8.87 0.51 0.81
C SER A 26 7.80 0.35 -0.26
N HIS A 27 8.11 0.70 -1.50
CA HIS A 27 7.17 0.54 -2.60
C HIS A 27 7.90 0.06 -3.87
N PRO A 28 7.24 -0.76 -4.70
CA PRO A 28 7.72 -1.06 -6.03
C PRO A 28 7.76 0.18 -6.90
N LEU A 29 8.72 0.23 -7.81
CA LEU A 29 8.98 1.35 -8.69
C LEU A 29 9.37 0.82 -10.08
N CYS A 30 8.75 1.38 -11.11
CA CYS A 30 9.13 1.19 -12.51
C CYS A 30 10.01 2.36 -12.95
N PRO A 31 11.18 2.12 -13.57
CA PRO A 31 12.06 3.18 -14.04
C PRO A 31 11.41 4.16 -15.03
N LEU A 32 10.55 3.68 -15.94
CA LEU A 32 9.79 4.55 -16.85
C LEU A 32 8.84 5.44 -16.07
N CYS A 33 7.92 4.87 -15.29
CA CYS A 33 6.94 5.65 -14.54
C CYS A 33 7.59 6.68 -13.61
N TYR A 34 8.73 6.36 -12.99
CA TYR A 34 9.43 7.28 -12.12
C TYR A 34 10.05 8.49 -12.85
N ASN A 35 10.67 8.26 -14.01
CA ASN A 35 11.42 9.27 -14.75
C ASN A 35 10.56 10.02 -15.78
N ASP A 36 9.64 9.32 -16.43
CA ASP A 36 8.74 9.82 -17.47
C ASP A 36 7.33 9.20 -17.29
N PRO A 37 6.55 9.69 -16.30
CA PRO A 37 5.20 9.19 -16.03
C PRO A 37 4.29 9.25 -17.27
N PRO A 38 3.77 8.11 -17.78
CA PRO A 38 2.97 8.10 -19.01
C PRO A 38 1.53 8.59 -18.80
N PHE A 39 1.03 8.56 -17.56
CA PHE A 39 -0.33 8.94 -17.20
C PHE A 39 -0.32 10.29 -16.48
N GLY A 40 -0.43 11.39 -17.24
CA GLY A 40 -0.34 12.71 -16.63
C GLY A 40 -0.57 13.88 -17.58
N LYS A 41 -1.65 13.86 -18.35
CA LYS A 41 -1.88 14.87 -19.40
C LYS A 41 -2.61 16.16 -19.00
N ASP A 42 -3.30 16.26 -17.86
CA ASP A 42 -4.20 17.42 -17.66
C ASP A 42 -4.14 18.18 -16.32
N THR A 43 -3.15 17.96 -15.45
CA THR A 43 -2.93 18.91 -14.35
C THR A 43 -1.44 19.20 -14.17
N THR A 44 -1.10 20.44 -13.85
CA THR A 44 0.28 20.90 -13.62
C THR A 44 0.99 20.20 -12.45
N ALA A 45 0.35 19.21 -11.81
CA ALA A 45 0.92 18.29 -10.83
C ALA A 45 1.39 16.94 -11.43
N SER A 46 1.01 16.58 -12.65
CA SER A 46 1.11 15.21 -13.19
C SER A 46 2.37 14.91 -14.02
N ARG A 47 3.40 15.75 -13.95
CA ARG A 47 4.78 15.41 -14.37
C ARG A 47 5.75 15.41 -13.19
N GLN A 48 5.27 15.11 -12.00
CA GLN A 48 6.13 14.99 -10.84
C GLN A 48 7.00 13.74 -11.02
N LYS A 49 8.27 13.96 -11.42
CA LYS A 49 9.34 12.97 -11.22
C LYS A 49 9.20 12.40 -9.82
N GLY A 50 9.24 11.08 -9.69
CA GLY A 50 9.03 10.46 -8.39
C GLY A 50 7.81 9.56 -8.25
N MET A 51 7.07 9.29 -9.33
CA MET A 51 5.91 8.41 -9.30
C MET A 51 6.28 7.01 -8.79
N SER A 52 5.50 6.49 -7.84
CA SER A 52 5.62 5.10 -7.38
C SER A 52 4.69 4.18 -8.18
N CYS A 53 4.87 2.86 -8.11
CA CYS A 53 3.90 1.95 -8.77
C CYS A 53 2.50 2.05 -8.16
N VAL A 54 2.36 2.53 -6.92
CA VAL A 54 1.06 2.78 -6.28
C VAL A 54 0.31 3.88 -7.01
N ASP A 55 1.01 4.89 -7.52
CA ASP A 55 0.34 5.98 -8.26
C ASP A 55 0.02 5.58 -9.71
N CYS A 56 0.43 4.37 -10.15
CA CYS A 56 0.26 3.89 -11.52
C CYS A 56 -1.22 3.76 -11.88
N MET A 57 -1.61 4.27 -13.05
CA MET A 57 -2.97 4.17 -13.59
C MET A 57 -3.12 3.06 -14.63
N HIS A 58 -2.09 2.24 -14.87
CA HIS A 58 -2.22 1.11 -15.79
C HIS A 58 -3.14 0.05 -15.18
N PRO A 59 -4.23 -0.36 -15.84
CA PRO A 59 -5.27 -1.21 -15.25
C PRO A 59 -4.76 -2.61 -14.84
N THR A 60 -3.69 -3.09 -15.47
CA THR A 60 -3.08 -4.39 -15.13
C THR A 60 -1.87 -4.29 -14.19
N CYS A 61 -1.50 -3.08 -13.73
CA CYS A 61 -0.42 -2.94 -12.76
C CYS A 61 -0.87 -3.49 -11.40
N LYS A 62 -0.29 -4.62 -10.98
CA LYS A 62 -0.57 -5.30 -9.70
C LYS A 62 -0.20 -4.50 -8.45
N HIS A 63 0.45 -3.36 -8.63
CA HIS A 63 0.88 -2.47 -7.55
C HIS A 63 0.18 -1.11 -7.59
N SER A 64 -0.69 -0.87 -8.58
CA SER A 64 -1.48 0.36 -8.69
C SER A 64 -2.40 0.54 -7.49
N ILE A 65 -2.76 1.78 -7.21
CA ILE A 65 -3.73 2.08 -6.15
C ILE A 65 -5.09 1.42 -6.42
N ALA A 66 -5.46 1.20 -7.68
CA ALA A 66 -6.65 0.45 -8.04
C ALA A 66 -6.57 -1.03 -7.62
N ALA A 67 -5.37 -1.61 -7.57
CA ALA A 67 -5.16 -3.01 -7.20
C ALA A 67 -4.91 -3.22 -5.69
N VAL A 68 -4.33 -2.24 -4.99
CA VAL A 68 -3.92 -2.40 -3.58
C VAL A 68 -4.52 -1.36 -2.63
N GLY A 69 -5.29 -0.40 -3.14
CA GLY A 69 -5.98 0.62 -2.35
C GLY A 69 -7.16 0.05 -1.58
N VAL A 70 -7.34 0.52 -0.35
CA VAL A 70 -8.34 -0.01 0.58
C VAL A 70 -9.37 1.05 0.97
N ILE A 71 -8.93 2.19 1.50
CA ILE A 71 -9.81 3.25 1.99
C ILE A 71 -9.11 4.60 1.96
N ASN A 72 -9.86 5.70 1.95
CA ASN A 72 -9.30 7.05 2.10
C ASN A 72 -8.53 7.21 3.43
N CYS A 73 -7.47 8.01 3.40
CA CYS A 73 -6.67 8.30 4.58
C CYS A 73 -7.51 9.12 5.59
N PRO A 74 -7.57 8.71 6.87
CA PRO A 74 -8.37 9.42 7.87
C PRO A 74 -7.68 10.66 8.44
N GLN A 75 -6.46 10.98 7.98
CA GLN A 75 -5.73 12.14 8.49
C GLN A 75 -6.31 13.45 7.95
N GLU A 76 -6.45 14.43 8.84
CA GLU A 76 -6.83 15.79 8.49
C GLU A 76 -5.95 16.35 7.36
N ASN A 77 -6.58 16.99 6.38
CA ASN A 77 -5.91 17.57 5.21
C ASN A 77 -5.12 16.56 4.34
N CYS A 78 -5.45 15.27 4.37
CA CYS A 78 -4.86 14.27 3.49
C CYS A 78 -5.89 13.76 2.46
N SER A 79 -5.58 13.91 1.18
CA SER A 79 -6.39 13.37 0.07
C SER A 79 -5.92 11.99 -0.40
N GLY A 80 -4.99 11.37 0.33
CA GLY A 80 -4.40 10.10 -0.06
C GLY A 80 -5.30 8.90 0.26
N THR A 81 -4.96 7.76 -0.32
CA THR A 81 -5.60 6.47 -0.06
C THR A 81 -4.64 5.61 0.76
N LEU A 82 -5.16 4.95 1.78
CA LEU A 82 -4.48 3.88 2.48
C LEU A 82 -4.50 2.62 1.61
N TYR A 83 -3.32 2.06 1.35
CA TYR A 83 -3.14 0.86 0.54
C TYR A 83 -2.36 -0.20 1.32
N LEU A 84 -2.57 -1.46 0.98
CA LEU A 84 -1.83 -2.58 1.55
C LEU A 84 -0.38 -2.58 1.03
N ASP A 85 0.60 -2.50 1.93
CA ASP A 85 1.98 -2.79 1.56
C ASP A 85 2.15 -4.30 1.40
N VAL A 86 2.00 -4.80 0.18
CA VAL A 86 2.16 -6.22 -0.18
C VAL A 86 3.57 -6.79 0.08
N ASN A 87 4.51 -5.96 0.52
CA ASN A 87 5.89 -6.34 0.84
C ASN A 87 6.18 -6.30 2.34
N SER A 88 5.18 -5.98 3.15
CA SER A 88 5.34 -5.82 4.58
C SER A 88 5.27 -7.12 5.37
N ALA A 89 4.91 -8.24 4.74
CA ALA A 89 4.95 -9.55 5.35
C ALA A 89 6.29 -9.83 6.06
N PRO A 90 6.29 -10.43 7.26
CA PRO A 90 5.12 -10.82 8.06
C PRO A 90 4.50 -9.69 8.90
N LYS A 91 5.15 -8.51 8.96
CA LYS A 91 4.70 -7.34 9.72
C LYS A 91 3.79 -6.46 8.88
N TRP A 92 2.64 -7.03 8.55
CA TRP A 92 1.67 -6.45 7.64
C TRP A 92 1.33 -5.00 8.02
N LYS A 93 1.31 -4.12 7.01
CA LYS A 93 0.92 -2.72 7.19
C LYS A 93 0.17 -2.18 5.98
N MET A 94 -0.60 -1.13 6.24
CA MET A 94 -1.11 -0.23 5.22
C MET A 94 -0.39 1.11 5.32
N ASP A 95 -0.12 1.71 4.17
CA ASP A 95 0.56 2.98 4.04
C ASP A 95 -0.35 3.98 3.31
N CYS A 96 -0.33 5.26 3.70
CA CYS A 96 -0.89 6.31 2.86
C CYS A 96 0.08 6.64 1.70
N ASN A 97 -0.43 6.87 0.50
CA ASN A 97 0.38 7.29 -0.65
C ASN A 97 0.74 8.79 -0.65
N VAL A 98 0.09 9.61 0.19
CA VAL A 98 0.32 11.06 0.26
C VAL A 98 1.08 11.47 1.52
N CYS A 99 0.58 11.11 2.71
CA CYS A 99 1.19 11.50 3.99
C CYS A 99 2.02 10.35 4.61
N ASN A 100 2.55 10.54 5.81
CA ASN A 100 3.33 9.54 6.53
C ASN A 100 2.49 8.61 7.41
N TYR A 101 1.16 8.68 7.38
CA TYR A 101 0.29 7.78 8.12
C TYR A 101 0.45 6.32 7.69
N GLN A 102 0.40 5.41 8.67
CA GLN A 102 0.52 3.97 8.49
C GLN A 102 -0.42 3.25 9.49
N LEU A 103 -0.90 2.07 9.12
CA LEU A 103 -1.57 1.15 10.03
C LEU A 103 -0.76 -0.13 10.09
N LYS A 104 -0.43 -0.62 11.28
CA LYS A 104 -0.01 -2.02 11.44
C LYS A 104 -1.24 -2.90 11.48
N LEU A 105 -1.13 -4.09 10.89
CA LEU A 105 -2.19 -5.08 10.85
C LEU A 105 -1.78 -6.31 11.68
N ILE A 106 -2.60 -7.35 11.62
CA ILE A 106 -2.36 -8.61 12.31
C ILE A 106 -1.02 -9.26 11.88
N GLU A 107 -0.18 -9.64 12.86
CA GLU A 107 1.14 -10.26 12.59
C GLU A 107 1.06 -11.76 12.26
N ASN A 108 -0.06 -12.39 12.56
CA ASN A 108 -0.25 -13.83 12.46
C ASN A 108 -0.91 -14.28 11.14
N ALA A 109 -0.96 -13.37 10.16
CA ALA A 109 -1.39 -13.69 8.81
C ALA A 109 -0.20 -14.16 7.97
N HIS A 110 -0.38 -15.31 7.30
CA HIS A 110 0.56 -15.79 6.30
C HIS A 110 0.46 -15.01 4.99
N LYS A 111 -0.75 -14.57 4.62
CA LYS A 111 -1.03 -13.78 3.43
C LYS A 111 -2.15 -12.79 3.69
N ILE A 112 -1.99 -11.56 3.18
CA ILE A 112 -3.06 -10.58 3.07
C ILE A 112 -3.07 -10.07 1.63
N SER A 113 -4.26 -9.95 1.04
CA SER A 113 -4.50 -9.30 -0.25
C SER A 113 -5.76 -8.43 -0.19
N VAL A 114 -5.87 -7.49 -1.12
CA VAL A 114 -7.09 -6.69 -1.31
C VAL A 114 -8.06 -7.50 -2.17
N SER A 115 -9.30 -7.62 -1.72
CA SER A 115 -10.39 -8.31 -2.42
C SER A 115 -11.01 -7.41 -3.50
N GLN A 116 -11.80 -8.01 -4.39
CA GLN A 116 -12.63 -7.26 -5.34
C GLN A 116 -13.90 -6.71 -4.69
N ASP A 117 -14.29 -7.24 -3.53
CA ASP A 117 -15.46 -6.83 -2.80
C ASP A 117 -15.19 -5.61 -1.92
N SER A 118 -16.24 -4.84 -1.64
CA SER A 118 -16.19 -3.65 -0.79
C SER A 118 -17.15 -3.77 0.38
N CYS A 119 -16.83 -3.10 1.49
CA CYS A 119 -17.67 -3.06 2.67
C CYS A 119 -18.89 -2.17 2.45
N ASP A 120 -20.09 -2.70 2.70
CA ASP A 120 -21.34 -1.95 2.55
C ASP A 120 -21.46 -0.73 3.47
N SER A 121 -20.77 -0.73 4.62
CA SER A 121 -20.90 0.33 5.63
C SER A 121 -19.96 1.52 5.41
N CYS A 122 -18.74 1.28 4.93
CA CYS A 122 -17.71 2.32 4.79
C CYS A 122 -17.05 2.39 3.41
N SER A 123 -17.48 1.54 2.47
CA SER A 123 -16.95 1.43 1.10
C SER A 123 -15.46 1.09 1.01
N ALA A 124 -14.82 0.68 2.10
CA ALA A 124 -13.46 0.15 2.05
C ALA A 124 -13.43 -1.16 1.28
N SER A 125 -12.42 -1.38 0.44
CA SER A 125 -12.13 -2.69 -0.13
C SER A 125 -11.92 -3.71 0.99
N LEU A 126 -12.49 -4.91 0.86
CA LEU A 126 -12.28 -5.97 1.84
C LEU A 126 -10.86 -6.53 1.72
N LEU A 127 -10.35 -7.11 2.82
CA LEU A 127 -9.07 -7.82 2.82
C LEU A 127 -9.32 -9.31 2.89
N ASP A 128 -8.70 -10.06 1.98
CA ASP A 128 -8.58 -11.51 2.09
C ASP A 128 -7.38 -11.83 2.98
N VAL A 129 -7.65 -12.46 4.11
CA VAL A 129 -6.64 -12.76 5.13
C VAL A 129 -6.54 -14.27 5.30
N VAL A 130 -5.34 -14.81 5.09
CA VAL A 130 -5.01 -16.21 5.35
C VAL A 130 -4.12 -16.26 6.59
N PHE A 131 -4.65 -16.79 7.70
CA PHE A 131 -3.94 -16.97 8.96
C PHE A 131 -3.01 -18.17 8.96
N ASN A 132 -2.06 -18.17 9.90
CA ASN A 132 -1.27 -19.37 10.17
C ASN A 132 -2.17 -20.51 10.66
N LYS A 133 -2.08 -21.68 10.02
CA LYS A 133 -2.88 -22.87 10.36
C LYS A 133 -2.75 -23.32 11.82
N ASN A 134 -1.60 -23.06 12.44
CA ASN A 134 -1.33 -23.47 13.82
C ASN A 134 -1.79 -22.43 14.84
N ASN A 135 -2.29 -21.28 14.41
CA ASN A 135 -2.60 -20.15 15.29
C ASN A 135 -3.72 -19.29 14.70
N THR A 136 -4.84 -19.85 14.26
CA THR A 136 -5.94 -19.03 13.73
C THR A 136 -6.68 -18.30 14.86
N PRO A 137 -7.01 -17.00 14.70
CA PRO A 137 -7.87 -16.29 15.64
C PRO A 137 -9.37 -16.53 15.38
N LEU A 138 -9.73 -17.27 14.32
CA LEU A 138 -11.12 -17.55 13.94
C LEU A 138 -11.72 -18.65 14.84
N LYS A 139 -12.89 -18.37 15.41
CA LYS A 139 -13.54 -19.25 16.42
C LYS A 139 -14.02 -20.59 15.85
N ASP A 140 -14.29 -20.65 14.55
CA ASP A 140 -14.73 -21.84 13.85
C ASP A 140 -13.55 -22.77 13.45
N GLY A 141 -12.31 -22.34 13.70
CA GLY A 141 -11.11 -23.07 13.33
C GLY A 141 -10.72 -22.94 11.85
N SER A 142 -11.45 -22.15 11.06
CA SER A 142 -11.03 -21.81 9.70
C SER A 142 -9.76 -20.96 9.71
N CYS A 143 -9.06 -20.86 8.58
CA CYS A 143 -7.82 -20.09 8.45
C CYS A 143 -7.95 -18.92 7.48
N GLU A 144 -9.13 -18.70 6.92
CA GLU A 144 -9.35 -17.73 5.85
C GLU A 144 -10.56 -16.89 6.19
N THR A 145 -10.46 -15.58 5.99
CA THR A 145 -11.59 -14.67 6.11
C THR A 145 -11.44 -13.53 5.10
N THR A 146 -12.56 -13.04 4.60
CA THR A 146 -12.64 -11.83 3.78
C THR A 146 -13.47 -10.81 4.55
N ALA A 147 -12.82 -9.76 5.02
CA ALA A 147 -13.46 -8.82 5.95
C ALA A 147 -12.91 -7.40 5.86
N CYS A 148 -13.69 -6.44 6.35
CA CYS A 148 -13.34 -5.02 6.32
C CYS A 148 -12.40 -4.67 7.48
N ILE A 149 -11.25 -4.07 7.20
CA ILE A 149 -10.28 -3.69 8.24
C ILE A 149 -10.80 -2.65 9.25
N VAL A 150 -11.84 -1.89 8.88
CA VAL A 150 -12.44 -0.85 9.73
C VAL A 150 -13.67 -1.39 10.48
N CYS A 151 -14.57 -2.06 9.76
CA CYS A 151 -15.87 -2.45 10.32
C CYS A 151 -15.88 -3.84 10.96
N ASP A 152 -14.98 -4.75 10.57
CA ASP A 152 -14.91 -6.08 11.17
C ASP A 152 -14.24 -6.01 12.55
N PRO A 153 -14.93 -6.42 13.64
CA PRO A 153 -14.40 -6.29 14.98
C PRO A 153 -13.09 -7.06 15.21
N LEU A 154 -12.92 -8.22 14.55
CA LEU A 154 -11.74 -9.04 14.73
C LEU A 154 -10.53 -8.37 14.07
N LEU A 155 -10.61 -8.04 12.79
CA LEU A 155 -9.49 -7.40 12.09
C LEU A 155 -9.17 -6.03 12.68
N ASN A 156 -10.18 -5.23 13.02
CA ASN A 156 -9.99 -3.92 13.61
C ASN A 156 -9.26 -3.98 14.97
N SER A 157 -9.49 -5.03 15.77
CA SER A 157 -8.81 -5.20 17.06
C SER A 157 -7.28 -5.33 16.97
N TYR A 158 -6.75 -5.67 15.78
CA TYR A 158 -5.31 -5.76 15.53
C TYR A 158 -4.72 -4.48 14.90
N VAL A 159 -5.55 -3.48 14.59
CA VAL A 159 -5.10 -2.26 13.91
C VAL A 159 -4.42 -1.33 14.90
N GLU A 160 -3.16 -0.99 14.63
CA GLU A 160 -2.42 0.03 15.37
C GLU A 160 -2.01 1.17 14.42
N SER A 161 -2.50 2.39 14.68
CA SER A 161 -2.13 3.57 13.89
C SER A 161 -0.75 4.08 14.27
N THR A 162 0.09 4.38 13.28
CA THR A 162 1.44 4.94 13.47
C THR A 162 1.76 5.96 12.37
N PHE A 163 2.90 6.63 12.51
CA PHE A 163 3.42 7.56 11.51
C PHE A 163 4.86 7.19 11.15
N GLY A 164 5.11 7.04 9.85
CA GLY A 164 6.46 6.86 9.33
C GLY A 164 7.32 8.11 9.60
N ARG A 165 8.63 7.94 9.75
CA ARG A 165 9.53 9.08 9.98
C ARG A 165 9.64 9.88 8.69
N MET A 166 9.04 11.07 8.64
CA MET A 166 9.19 11.98 7.51
C MET A 166 10.59 12.60 7.53
N ARG A 167 11.15 12.93 6.35
CA ARG A 167 12.32 13.82 6.31
C ARG A 167 11.92 15.12 7.02
N ALA A 168 12.66 15.56 8.03
CA ALA A 168 12.80 17.00 8.22
C ALA A 168 13.31 17.51 6.87
N ARG A 169 12.53 18.36 6.18
CA ARG A 169 12.99 19.01 4.96
C ARG A 169 14.33 19.63 5.32
N GLY A 170 15.42 19.09 4.79
CA GLY A 170 16.74 19.64 5.01
C GLY A 170 16.68 21.07 4.50
N SER A 171 16.67 22.02 5.43
CA SER A 171 16.97 23.42 5.13
C SER A 171 18.28 23.39 4.35
N GLY A 172 18.21 23.65 3.05
CA GLY A 172 19.38 23.75 2.22
C GLY A 172 20.28 24.83 2.82
N ARG A 173 21.38 24.42 3.44
CA ARG A 173 22.52 25.31 3.65
C ARG A 173 23.14 25.51 2.28
N GLY A 174 22.82 26.64 1.67
CA GLY A 174 23.55 27.14 0.51
C GLY A 174 25.04 27.17 0.82
N ARG A 175 25.83 26.77 -0.18
CA ARG A 175 27.24 27.16 -0.29
C ARG A 175 27.29 28.47 -1.05
#